data_AF-A0A7W2S019-F1
#
_entry.id   AF-A0A7W2S019-F1
#
_cell.length_a   1.000
_cell.length_b   1.000
_cell.length_c   1.000
_cell.angle_alpha   90.00
_cell.angle_beta   90.00
_cell.angle_gamma   90.00
#
_symmetry.space_group_name_H-M   'P 1'
#
loop_
_entity.id
_entity.type
_entity.pdbx_description
1 polymer ?
#
loop_
_entity_poly.entity_id
_entity_poly.type
_entity_poly.pdbx_seq_one_letter_code
_entity_poly.pdbx_strand_id
1 'polypeptide(L)' 'MKIKLFTKLLKPKLNFWMKPIETMDCGLEAEINHWLSENPSVEIKEIKQTQSGGSFVPSMLCITVWYQ' A
#
# COMPACT_ATOMS: atom_id res chain seq x y z
N MET A 1 -9.81 16.42 -11.14
CA MET A 1 -9.09 15.74 -10.05
C MET A 1 -9.33 14.25 -10.17
N LYS A 2 -8.26 13.46 -10.27
CA LYS A 2 -8.30 11.99 -10.40
C LYS A 2 -7.94 11.34 -9.07
N ILE A 3 -8.36 10.09 -8.89
CA ILE A 3 -8.09 9.29 -7.67
C ILE A 3 -7.43 7.99 -8.09
N LYS A 4 -6.33 7.63 -7.42
CA LYS A 4 -5.68 6.32 -7.50
C LYS A 4 -5.76 5.69 -6.12
N LEU A 5 -6.26 4.46 -6.07
CA LEU A 5 -6.31 3.66 -4.85
C LEU A 5 -5.24 2.58 -4.93
N PHE A 6 -4.51 2.41 -3.84
CA PHE A 6 -3.62 1.27 -3.62
C PHE A 6 -4.09 0.54 -2.39
N THR A 7 -4.33 -0.76 -2.50
CA THR A 7 -4.84 -1.55 -1.38
C THR A 7 -3.95 -2.76 -1.16
N LYS A 8 -3.60 -3.03 0.10
CA LYS A 8 -2.81 -4.20 0.47
C LYS A 8 -3.37 -4.90 1.69
N LEU A 9 -3.48 -6.22 1.62
CA LEU A 9 -3.70 -7.05 2.80
C LEU A 9 -2.36 -7.28 3.50
N LEU A 10 -2.21 -6.79 4.73
CA LEU A 10 -1.04 -6.99 5.57
C LEU A 10 -1.07 -8.40 6.16
N LYS A 11 -0.57 -9.35 5.38
CA LYS A 11 -0.36 -10.74 5.80
C LYS A 11 1.06 -11.13 5.42
N PRO A 12 2.05 -10.83 6.28
CA PRO A 12 3.44 -11.12 5.94
C PRO A 12 3.62 -12.61 5.71
N LYS A 13 4.30 -12.98 4.63
CA LYS A 13 4.76 -14.36 4.47
C LYS A 13 5.75 -14.68 5.59
N LEU A 14 5.58 -15.82 6.23
CA LEU A 14 6.44 -16.27 7.30
C LEU A 14 7.36 -17.38 6.79
N ASN A 15 8.60 -17.43 7.27
CA ASN A 15 9.49 -18.57 7.04
C ASN A 15 9.16 -19.71 8.01
N PHE A 16 9.92 -20.80 7.88
CA PHE A 16 9.81 -21.96 8.76
C PHE A 16 9.95 -21.63 10.26
N TRP A 17 10.63 -20.51 10.59
CA TRP A 17 10.82 -20.02 11.96
C TRP A 17 9.80 -18.97 12.38
N MET A 18 8.67 -18.88 11.68
CA MET A 18 7.60 -17.89 11.91
C MET A 18 8.07 -16.43 11.84
N LYS A 19 9.18 -16.15 11.15
CA LYS A 19 9.67 -14.79 10.93
C LYS A 19 9.14 -14.24 9.61
N PRO A 20 8.71 -12.97 9.54
CA PRO A 20 8.36 -12.31 8.29
C PRO A 20 9.52 -12.40 7.27
N ILE A 21 9.20 -12.74 6.03
CA ILE A 21 10.14 -12.76 4.89
C ILE A 21 9.93 -11.53 4.00
N GLU A 22 8.83 -10.83 4.17
CA GLU A 22 8.47 -9.66 3.36
C GLU A 22 8.59 -8.36 4.18
N THR A 23 8.68 -7.25 3.46
CA THR A 23 8.62 -5.90 4.03
C THR A 23 7.26 -5.67 4.72
N MET A 24 7.23 -4.79 5.72
CA MET A 24 6.03 -4.58 6.56
C MET A 24 4.80 -4.12 5.76
N ASP A 25 5.02 -3.43 4.66
CA ASP A 25 4.01 -2.93 3.73
C ASP A 25 3.56 -3.98 2.69
N CYS A 26 4.15 -5.18 2.73
CA CYS A 26 3.94 -6.26 1.76
C CYS A 26 4.14 -5.80 0.30
N GLY A 27 5.07 -4.87 0.05
CA GLY A 27 5.42 -4.37 -1.30
C GLY A 27 4.50 -3.29 -1.85
N LEU A 28 3.67 -2.67 -1.01
CA LEU A 28 2.81 -1.55 -1.40
C LEU A 28 3.60 -0.31 -1.84
N GLU A 29 4.72 -0.03 -1.17
CA GLU A 29 5.63 1.07 -1.51
C GLU A 29 6.19 0.89 -2.92
N ALA A 30 6.64 -0.33 -3.26
CA ALA A 30 7.14 -0.64 -4.59
C ALA A 30 6.08 -0.41 -5.67
N GLU A 31 4.82 -0.77 -5.38
CA GLU A 31 3.68 -0.55 -6.29
C GLU A 31 3.39 0.95 -6.50
N ILE A 32 3.37 1.73 -5.41
CA ILE A 32 3.16 3.19 -5.47
C ILE A 32 4.30 3.85 -6.25
N ASN A 33 5.55 3.50 -5.94
CA ASN A 33 6.73 4.05 -6.61
C ASN A 33 6.75 3.70 -8.10
N HIS A 34 6.40 2.46 -8.45
CA HIS A 34 6.28 2.06 -9.85
C HIS A 34 5.22 2.90 -10.57
N TRP A 35 4.04 3.07 -9.99
CA TRP A 35 2.99 3.91 -10.58
C TRP A 35 3.44 5.37 -10.76
N LEU A 36 4.11 5.96 -9.76
CA LEU A 36 4.67 7.31 -9.88
C LEU A 36 5.73 7.40 -10.98
N SER A 37 6.58 6.38 -11.13
CA SER A 37 7.60 6.34 -12.19
C SER A 37 7.01 6.27 -13.59
N GLU A 38 5.88 5.58 -13.77
CA GLU A 38 5.16 5.51 -15.04
C GLU A 38 4.35 6.78 -15.35
N ASN A 39 4.12 7.63 -14.34
CA ASN A 39 3.28 8.81 -14.44
C ASN A 39 4.04 10.07 -13.98
N PRO A 40 5.20 10.42 -14.57
CA PRO A 40 6.08 11.46 -14.04
C PRO A 40 5.48 12.88 -14.06
N SER A 41 4.40 13.09 -14.81
CA SER A 41 3.73 14.39 -14.93
C SER A 41 2.57 14.59 -13.96
N VAL A 42 2.24 13.60 -13.11
CA VAL A 42 1.13 13.75 -12.16
C VAL A 42 1.52 14.68 -11.02
N GLU A 43 0.65 15.62 -10.71
CA GLU A 43 0.80 16.46 -9.53
C GLU A 43 -0.05 15.88 -8.39
N ILE A 44 0.62 15.42 -7.34
CA ILE A 44 -0.06 14.89 -6.16
C ILE A 44 -0.64 16.04 -5.33
N LYS A 45 -1.94 15.97 -5.05
CA LYS A 45 -2.68 16.97 -4.25
C LYS A 45 -2.88 16.53 -2.82
N GLU A 46 -3.18 15.26 -2.61
CA GLU A 46 -3.39 14.70 -1.29
C GLU A 46 -3.07 13.21 -1.31
N ILE A 47 -2.55 12.72 -0.18
CA ILE A 47 -2.41 11.30 0.11
C ILE A 47 -3.08 11.04 1.45
N LYS A 48 -3.99 10.06 1.50
CA LYS A 48 -4.62 9.61 2.74
C LYS A 48 -4.45 8.12 2.90
N GLN A 49 -3.99 7.73 4.09
CA GLN A 49 -3.95 6.35 4.51
C GLN A 49 -5.17 6.03 5.38
N THR A 50 -5.83 4.94 5.09
CA THR A 50 -6.83 4.32 5.97
C THR A 50 -6.50 2.85 6.15
N GLN A 51 -6.95 2.28 7.26
CA GLN A 51 -6.76 0.88 7.57
C GLN A 51 -8.05 0.31 8.14
N SER A 52 -8.35 -0.94 7.78
CA SER A 52 -9.42 -1.73 8.38
C SER A 52 -8.90 -3.11 8.81
N GLY A 53 -9.64 -3.81 9.66
CA GLY A 53 -9.23 -5.09 10.24
C GLY A 53 -8.26 -4.95 11.43
N GLY A 54 -7.61 -6.05 11.81
CA GLY A 54 -6.79 -6.15 13.04
C GLY A 54 -7.23 -7.32 13.94
N SER A 55 -6.45 -7.57 15.00
CA SER A 55 -6.54 -8.61 16.05
C SER A 55 -6.93 -10.04 15.64
N PHE A 56 -8.06 -10.23 14.97
CA PHE A 56 -8.59 -11.52 14.52
C PHE A 56 -8.75 -11.63 13.00
N VAL A 57 -8.60 -10.53 12.25
CA VAL A 57 -8.63 -10.51 10.79
C VAL A 57 -7.41 -9.75 10.26
N PRO A 58 -6.82 -10.16 9.11
CA PRO A 58 -5.68 -9.44 8.55
C PRO A 58 -6.04 -7.97 8.29
N SER A 59 -5.11 -7.07 8.58
CA SER A 59 -5.33 -5.65 8.34
C SER A 59 -5.27 -5.34 6.85
N MET A 60 -6.22 -4.57 6.35
CA MET A 60 -6.21 -4.05 4.99
C MET A 60 -5.78 -2.58 5.04
N LEU A 61 -4.69 -2.28 4.37
CA LEU A 61 -4.19 -0.93 4.16
C LEU A 61 -4.77 -0.38 2.85
N CYS A 62 -5.23 0.87 2.88
CA CYS A 62 -5.70 1.59 1.71
C CYS A 62 -5.02 2.96 1.65
N ILE A 63 -4.32 3.23 0.56
CA ILE A 63 -3.72 4.53 0.26
C ILE A 63 -4.53 5.15 -0.87
N THR A 64 -5.14 6.28 -0.59
CA THR A 64 -5.85 7.09 -1.57
C THR A 64 -4.96 8.26 -1.98
N VAL A 65 -4.71 8.36 -3.28
CA VAL A 65 -3.93 9.44 -3.87
C VAL A 65 -4.85 10.27 -4.77
N TRP A 66 -5.02 11.55 -4.43
CA TRP A 66 -5.68 12.52 -5.29
C TRP A 66 -4.62 13.27 -6.09
N TYR A 67 -4.79 13.33 -7.41
CA TYR A 67 -3.80 13.91 -8.31
C TYR A 67 -4.46 14.63 -9.49
N GLN A 68 -3.68 15.44 -10.20
CA GLN A 68 -4.05 16.04 -11.48
C GLN A 68 -3.01 15.77 -12.55
#